data_AF-A0A5C6VRC6-F1
#
_entry.id   AF-A0A5C6VRC6-F1
#
_cell.length_a   1.000
_cell.length_b   1.000
_cell.length_c   1.000
_cell.angle_alpha   90.00
_cell.angle_beta   90.00
_cell.angle_gamma   90.00
#
_symmetry.space_group_name_H-M   'P 1'
#
loop_
_entity.id
_entity.type
_entity.pdbx_description
1 polymer ?
#
loop_
_entity_poly.entity_id
_entity_poly.type
_entity_poly.pdbx_seq_one_letter_code
_entity_poly.pdbx_strand_id
1 'polypeptide(L)'
;MSSLSLSSRIHPTFKRAAALAFTLLGTACSFTVTPPQTKAVAPPIAAINSQTLDQYRSAVAQHILERNPSYVLRGTPQAMLRSLVVVSFVVDSNGQIVASNVYRTNGDDEAESTALSTLRRSVPLPLPPSKLLNGKGQVELFEDWLFNDNGKFQLRTFASPQAQTID
;
A
#
# COMPACT_ATOMS: atom_id res chain seq x y z
N MET A 1 -32.42 -48.61 -18.50
CA MET A 1 -32.85 -49.33 -17.28
C MET A 1 -31.84 -48.97 -16.20
N SER A 2 -32.15 -47.96 -15.40
CA SER A 2 -32.57 -48.08 -13.99
C SER A 2 -31.35 -48.35 -13.08
N SER A 3 -31.05 -47.64 -12.00
CA SER A 3 -31.73 -46.58 -11.24
C SER A 3 -30.82 -46.17 -10.06
N LEU A 4 -31.12 -45.00 -9.45
CA LEU A 4 -30.86 -44.61 -8.03
C LEU A 4 -29.41 -44.23 -7.66
N SER A 5 -29.13 -42.95 -7.37
CA SER A 5 -29.44 -42.18 -6.14
C SER A 5 -28.38 -42.39 -5.05
N LEU A 6 -27.72 -41.30 -4.59
CA LEU A 6 -27.99 -40.66 -3.30
C LEU A 6 -26.78 -39.88 -2.76
N SER A 7 -27.07 -38.66 -2.32
CA SER A 7 -26.28 -37.70 -1.54
C SER A 7 -25.37 -38.26 -0.43
N SER A 8 -24.22 -37.62 -0.22
CA SER A 8 -23.49 -37.60 1.06
C SER A 8 -22.26 -36.69 0.94
N ARG A 9 -21.90 -35.75 1.84
CA ARG A 9 -22.54 -35.08 2.98
C ARG A 9 -21.58 -33.93 3.33
N ILE A 10 -22.15 -32.78 3.64
CA ILE A 10 -21.48 -31.56 4.11
C ILE A 10 -21.07 -31.76 5.59
N HIS A 11 -20.02 -31.02 6.00
CA HIS A 11 -19.71 -30.44 7.34
C HIS A 11 -18.47 -31.01 8.05
N PRO A 12 -17.36 -30.24 8.14
CA PRO A 12 -16.41 -30.42 9.22
C PRO A 12 -17.06 -29.98 10.54
N THR A 13 -17.07 -30.91 11.48
CA THR A 13 -17.55 -30.78 12.85
C THR A 13 -16.77 -29.73 13.63
N PHE A 14 -17.28 -28.50 13.72
CA PHE A 14 -16.89 -27.57 14.78
C PHE A 14 -17.51 -28.05 16.09
N LYS A 15 -16.72 -28.77 16.88
CA LYS A 15 -17.10 -29.21 18.23
C LYS A 15 -17.23 -27.99 19.13
N ARG A 16 -18.48 -27.56 19.38
CA ARG A 16 -18.85 -26.74 20.53
C ARG A 16 -19.08 -27.67 21.72
N ALA A 17 -18.27 -27.53 22.76
CA ALA A 17 -18.58 -27.98 24.12
C ALA A 17 -17.92 -26.93 25.04
N ALA A 18 -18.67 -25.93 25.52
CA ALA A 18 -19.51 -25.99 26.71
C ALA A 18 -18.70 -26.48 27.92
N ALA A 19 -18.01 -25.57 28.58
CA ALA A 19 -17.41 -25.79 29.89
C ALA A 19 -18.14 -24.92 30.93
N LEU A 20 -18.54 -25.59 32.00
CA LEU A 20 -19.44 -25.16 33.05
C LEU A 20 -18.98 -23.91 33.80
N ALA A 21 -19.96 -23.09 34.18
CA ALA A 21 -19.85 -22.10 35.22
C ALA A 21 -19.68 -22.77 36.59
N PHE A 22 -18.67 -22.35 37.34
CA PHE A 22 -18.57 -22.56 38.79
C PHE A 22 -18.30 -21.20 39.44
N THR A 23 -19.34 -20.65 40.07
CA THR A 23 -19.26 -19.47 40.94
C THR A 23 -18.74 -19.89 42.31
N LEU A 24 -17.61 -19.33 42.72
CA LEU A 24 -17.14 -19.34 44.11
C LEU A 24 -16.87 -17.91 44.55
N LEU A 25 -17.61 -17.48 45.58
CA LEU A 25 -17.35 -16.25 46.33
C LEU A 25 -16.04 -16.43 47.11
N GLY A 26 -15.10 -15.49 46.93
CA GLY A 26 -13.84 -15.45 47.64
C GLY A 26 -13.35 -14.01 47.79
N THR A 27 -13.27 -13.58 49.03
CA THR A 27 -12.90 -12.27 49.57
C THR A 27 -11.45 -11.86 49.27
N ALA A 28 -11.27 -10.56 49.04
CA ALA A 28 -10.08 -9.73 49.28
C ALA A 28 -8.70 -10.24 48.84
N CYS A 29 -8.22 -9.68 47.71
CA CYS A 29 -6.97 -8.92 47.66
C CYS A 29 -6.84 -8.30 46.28
N SER A 30 -7.05 -6.99 46.19
CA SER A 30 -6.70 -6.20 45.01
C SER A 30 -5.17 -6.13 44.90
N PHE A 31 -4.54 -7.19 44.40
CA PHE A 31 -3.15 -7.14 43.96
C PHE A 31 -3.11 -6.32 42.67
N THR A 32 -2.98 -5.00 42.80
CA THR A 32 -2.59 -4.12 41.71
C THR A 32 -1.14 -4.43 41.33
N VAL A 33 -0.96 -5.46 40.50
CA VAL A 33 0.28 -5.69 39.76
C VAL A 33 0.45 -4.49 38.83
N THR A 34 1.17 -3.48 39.29
CA THR A 34 1.55 -2.32 38.47
C THR A 34 2.61 -2.83 37.49
N PRO A 35 2.33 -2.93 36.18
CA PRO A 35 3.37 -3.31 35.23
C PRO A 35 4.52 -2.29 35.32
N PRO A 36 5.79 -2.73 35.30
CA PRO A 36 6.92 -1.82 35.33
C PRO A 36 6.78 -0.88 34.14
N GLN A 37 6.62 0.42 34.44
CA GLN A 37 6.58 1.48 33.43
C GLN A 37 7.91 1.47 32.69
N THR A 38 7.94 0.80 31.54
CA THR A 38 9.05 0.85 30.62
C THR A 38 9.10 2.29 30.12
N LYS A 39 10.14 3.03 30.51
CA LYS A 39 10.36 4.39 30.02
C LYS A 39 10.34 4.33 28.49
N ALA A 40 9.38 5.01 27.86
CA ALA A 40 9.28 5.08 26.42
C ALA A 40 10.55 5.76 25.87
N VAL A 41 11.39 5.00 25.21
CA VAL A 41 12.56 5.54 24.48
C VAL A 41 12.02 6.19 23.21
N ALA A 42 12.31 7.49 23.02
CA ALA A 42 11.92 8.19 21.81
C ALA A 42 12.55 7.53 20.57
N PRO A 43 11.80 7.38 19.46
CA PRO A 43 12.34 6.75 18.27
C PRO A 43 13.53 7.55 17.71
N PRO A 44 14.53 6.87 17.11
CA PRO A 44 15.63 7.55 16.42
C PRO A 44 15.13 8.44 15.28
N ILE A 45 15.84 9.54 15.00
CA ILE A 45 15.50 10.49 13.91
C ILE A 45 15.37 9.79 12.56
N ALA A 46 16.24 8.80 12.27
CA ALA A 46 16.17 8.01 11.03
C ALA A 46 14.82 7.29 10.87
N ALA A 47 14.27 6.74 11.95
CA ALA A 47 12.97 6.05 11.94
C ALA A 47 11.80 7.04 11.77
N ILE A 48 11.91 8.24 12.37
CA ILE A 48 10.91 9.31 12.16
C ILE A 48 10.92 9.75 10.69
N ASN A 49 12.11 9.91 10.09
CA ASN A 49 12.25 10.32 8.71
C ASN A 49 11.73 9.27 7.73
N SER A 50 11.97 7.98 7.98
CA SER A 50 11.41 6.90 7.15
C SER A 50 9.89 6.89 7.19
N GLN A 51 9.28 6.95 8.37
CA GLN A 51 7.83 6.99 8.51
C GLN A 51 7.21 8.21 7.80
N THR A 52 7.88 9.37 7.91
CA THR A 52 7.42 10.60 7.24
C THR A 52 7.54 10.48 5.73
N LEU A 53 8.61 9.87 5.24
CA LEU A 53 8.80 9.63 3.82
C LEU A 53 7.71 8.72 3.26
N ASP A 54 7.33 7.67 3.98
CA ASP A 54 6.26 6.76 3.56
C ASP A 54 4.88 7.42 3.56
N GLN A 55 4.61 8.27 4.56
CA GLN A 55 3.40 9.10 4.58
C GLN A 55 3.36 10.07 3.39
N TYR A 56 4.51 10.69 3.09
CA TYR A 56 4.59 11.62 1.97
C TYR A 56 4.42 10.91 0.61
N ARG A 57 5.05 9.74 0.42
CA ARG A 57 4.84 8.88 -0.75
C ARG A 57 3.36 8.52 -0.93
N SER A 58 2.71 8.13 0.16
CA SER A 58 1.27 7.79 0.17
C SER A 58 0.41 8.97 -0.27
N ALA A 59 0.66 10.16 0.28
CA ALA A 59 -0.07 11.38 -0.10
C ALA A 59 0.15 11.76 -1.58
N VAL A 60 1.39 11.66 -2.08
CA VAL A 60 1.72 11.93 -3.49
C VAL A 60 1.03 10.93 -4.41
N ALA A 61 1.14 9.63 -4.12
CA ALA A 61 0.49 8.59 -4.90
C ALA A 61 -1.03 8.79 -4.94
N GLN A 62 -1.65 9.14 -3.81
CA GLN A 62 -3.09 9.36 -3.74
C GLN A 62 -3.48 10.55 -4.64
N HIS A 63 -2.70 11.64 -4.55
CA HIS A 63 -2.91 12.81 -5.40
C HIS A 63 -2.80 12.49 -6.89
N ILE A 64 -1.84 11.63 -7.28
CA ILE A 64 -1.70 11.19 -8.67
C ILE A 64 -2.95 10.45 -9.15
N LEU A 65 -3.49 9.53 -8.34
CA LEU A 65 -4.71 8.79 -8.68
C LEU A 65 -5.94 9.71 -8.79
N GLU A 66 -6.11 10.63 -7.84
CA GLU A 66 -7.24 11.58 -7.81
C GLU A 66 -7.24 12.53 -9.02
N ARG A 67 -6.06 12.92 -9.50
CA ARG A 67 -5.90 13.78 -10.67
C ARG A 67 -6.07 13.06 -12.01
N ASN A 68 -5.97 11.74 -12.03
CA ASN A 68 -5.97 10.94 -13.27
C ASN A 68 -7.02 9.80 -13.27
N PRO A 69 -8.28 10.04 -12.87
CA PRO A 69 -9.23 8.96 -12.55
C PRO A 69 -9.57 8.05 -13.75
N SER A 70 -9.48 8.54 -14.99
CA SER A 70 -9.73 7.78 -16.21
C SER A 70 -8.64 6.74 -16.53
N TYR A 71 -7.43 6.92 -16.00
CA TYR A 71 -6.28 6.03 -16.22
C TYR A 71 -6.15 4.96 -15.13
N VAL A 72 -6.86 5.11 -14.01
CA VAL A 72 -6.74 4.20 -12.87
C VAL A 72 -7.50 2.89 -13.12
N LEU A 73 -6.83 1.77 -12.90
CA LEU A 73 -7.45 0.46 -12.87
C LEU A 73 -8.24 0.28 -11.55
N ARG A 74 -9.52 -0.05 -11.67
CA ARG A 74 -10.36 -0.42 -10.54
C ARG A 74 -10.37 -1.94 -10.37
N GLY A 75 -10.21 -2.44 -9.15
CA GLY A 75 -10.19 -3.88 -8.85
C GLY A 75 -8.77 -4.44 -8.71
N THR A 76 -8.62 -5.75 -8.95
CA THR A 76 -7.34 -6.46 -8.80
C THR A 76 -6.52 -6.40 -10.10
N PRO A 77 -5.20 -6.15 -10.03
CA PRO A 77 -4.30 -6.31 -11.18
C PRO A 77 -4.42 -7.69 -11.83
N GLN A 78 -4.17 -7.77 -13.14
CA GLN A 78 -4.12 -9.05 -13.84
C GLN A 78 -2.90 -9.88 -13.40
N ALA A 79 -2.97 -11.20 -13.62
CA ALA A 79 -1.76 -12.03 -13.60
C ALA A 79 -0.86 -11.58 -14.76
N MET A 80 0.43 -11.40 -14.50
CA MET A 80 1.41 -10.85 -15.45
C MET A 80 1.03 -9.47 -16.02
N LEU A 81 1.57 -8.41 -15.42
CA LEU A 81 1.37 -7.04 -15.92
C LEU A 81 1.89 -6.89 -17.36
N ARG A 82 1.19 -6.09 -18.17
CA ARG A 82 1.66 -5.65 -19.49
C ARG A 82 3.00 -4.91 -19.36
N SER A 83 3.05 -3.96 -18.43
CA SER A 83 4.24 -3.17 -18.15
C SER A 83 4.29 -2.73 -16.69
N LEU A 84 5.50 -2.61 -16.16
CA LEU A 84 5.80 -1.97 -14.89
C LEU A 84 6.79 -0.86 -15.19
N VAL A 85 6.36 0.38 -14.98
CA VAL A 85 7.19 1.57 -15.18
C VAL A 85 7.51 2.19 -13.83
N VAL A 86 8.78 2.20 -13.45
CA VAL A 86 9.28 2.91 -12.27
C VAL A 86 9.73 4.29 -12.70
N VAL A 87 9.16 5.33 -12.11
CA VAL A 87 9.56 6.72 -12.38
C VAL A 87 10.29 7.27 -11.15
N SER A 88 11.50 7.82 -11.36
CA SER A 88 12.15 8.71 -10.39
C SER A 88 11.73 10.14 -10.66
N PHE A 89 11.42 10.90 -9.62
CA PHE A 89 11.13 12.32 -9.75
C PHE A 89 11.54 13.10 -8.50
N VAL A 90 11.88 14.37 -8.72
CA VAL A 90 12.32 15.30 -7.66
C VAL A 90 11.26 16.37 -7.48
N VAL A 91 10.82 16.55 -6.24
CA VAL A 91 9.82 17.54 -5.84
C VAL A 91 10.50 18.64 -5.03
N ASP A 92 10.23 19.90 -5.39
CA ASP A 92 10.70 21.06 -4.62
C ASP A 92 9.78 21.38 -3.43
N SER A 93 10.19 22.36 -2.61
CA SER A 93 9.41 22.81 -1.44
C SER A 93 8.02 23.36 -1.76
N ASN A 94 7.74 23.69 -3.03
CA ASN A 94 6.45 24.20 -3.50
C ASN A 94 5.56 23.11 -4.10
N GLY A 95 5.99 21.84 -4.06
CA GLY A 95 5.27 20.73 -4.68
C GLY A 95 5.43 20.65 -6.19
N GLN A 96 6.39 21.38 -6.78
CA GLN A 96 6.67 21.33 -8.21
C GLN A 96 7.63 20.19 -8.53
N ILE A 97 7.44 19.55 -9.68
CA ILE A 97 8.37 18.55 -10.19
C ILE A 97 9.48 19.27 -10.95
N VAL A 98 10.71 19.18 -10.45
CA VAL A 98 11.89 19.82 -11.06
C VAL A 98 12.71 18.85 -11.93
N ALA A 99 12.55 17.54 -11.72
CA ALA A 99 13.10 16.50 -12.57
C ALA A 99 12.19 15.26 -12.54
N SER A 100 12.08 14.55 -13.66
CA SER A 100 11.40 13.26 -13.74
C SER A 100 12.02 12.42 -14.86
N ASN A 101 12.21 11.12 -14.62
CA ASN A 101 12.71 10.18 -15.62
C ASN A 101 12.20 8.75 -15.35
N VAL A 102 12.11 7.96 -16.42
CA VAL A 102 11.89 6.52 -16.30
C VAL A 102 13.16 5.88 -15.74
N TYR A 103 13.04 5.21 -14.60
CA TYR A 103 14.13 4.47 -13.95
C TYR A 103 14.18 3.01 -14.41
N ARG A 104 13.02 2.37 -14.56
CA ARG A 104 12.89 0.97 -15.01
C ARG A 104 11.60 0.78 -15.79
N THR A 105 11.67 -0.05 -16.83
CA THR A 105 10.60 -0.35 -17.76
C THR A 105 10.94 -1.63 -18.54
N ASN A 106 9.97 -2.21 -19.25
CA ASN A 106 10.19 -3.25 -20.25
C ASN A 106 10.26 -2.70 -21.70
N GLY A 107 10.28 -1.37 -21.88
CA GLY A 107 10.35 -0.71 -23.19
C GLY A 107 8.99 -0.48 -23.84
N ASP A 108 7.92 -0.41 -23.05
CA ASP A 108 6.58 -0.06 -23.54
C ASP A 108 6.43 1.47 -23.59
N ASP A 109 6.66 2.05 -24.75
CA ASP A 109 6.66 3.51 -24.96
C ASP A 109 5.33 4.18 -24.56
N GLU A 110 4.20 3.50 -24.75
CA GLU A 110 2.88 4.02 -24.38
C GLU A 110 2.73 4.06 -22.86
N ALA A 111 3.16 3.01 -22.17
CA ALA A 111 3.15 2.95 -20.71
C ALA A 111 4.09 4.01 -20.10
N GLU A 112 5.29 4.17 -20.65
CA GLU A 112 6.27 5.17 -20.20
C GLU A 112 5.75 6.61 -20.36
N SER A 113 5.21 6.92 -21.54
CA SER A 113 4.58 8.21 -21.82
C SER A 113 3.38 8.47 -20.90
N THR A 114 2.56 7.45 -20.65
CA THR A 114 1.40 7.56 -19.75
C THR A 114 1.84 7.79 -18.30
N ALA A 115 2.86 7.11 -17.81
CA ALA A 115 3.38 7.31 -16.45
C ALA A 115 3.91 8.74 -16.26
N LEU A 116 4.78 9.22 -17.16
CA LEU A 116 5.34 10.58 -17.08
C LEU A 116 4.27 11.66 -17.24
N SER A 117 3.32 11.49 -18.16
CA SER A 117 2.25 12.48 -18.39
C SER A 117 1.27 12.55 -17.21
N THR A 118 0.88 11.41 -16.63
CA THR A 118 -0.01 11.37 -15.47
C THR A 118 0.63 11.99 -14.24
N LEU A 119 1.93 11.76 -14.02
CA LEU A 119 2.72 12.44 -12.99
C LEU A 119 2.77 13.96 -13.20
N ARG A 120 3.09 14.43 -14.42
CA ARG A 120 3.16 15.87 -14.73
C ARG A 120 1.82 16.59 -14.57
N ARG A 121 0.71 15.95 -14.94
CA ARG A 121 -0.65 16.51 -14.76
C ARG A 121 -1.07 16.63 -13.30
N SER A 122 -0.39 15.94 -12.39
CA SER A 122 -0.69 15.98 -10.96
C SER A 122 -0.04 17.14 -10.23
N VAL A 123 0.76 17.96 -10.91
CA VAL A 123 1.37 19.16 -10.33
C VAL A 123 0.31 20.25 -10.10
N PRO A 124 0.36 20.98 -8.97
CA PRO A 124 1.30 20.83 -7.86
C PRO A 124 0.99 19.59 -7.00
N LEU A 125 2.04 18.87 -6.63
CA LEU A 125 1.97 17.75 -5.69
C LEU A 125 1.77 18.27 -4.25
N PRO A 126 1.33 17.41 -3.31
CA PRO A 126 1.34 17.74 -1.89
C PRO A 126 2.71 18.29 -1.45
N LEU A 127 2.69 19.32 -0.61
CA LEU A 127 3.94 19.96 -0.17
C LEU A 127 4.76 18.98 0.67
N PRO A 128 6.06 18.82 0.39
CA PRO A 128 6.91 17.93 1.16
C PRO A 128 7.14 18.49 2.58
N PRO A 129 7.10 17.65 3.62
CA PRO A 129 7.53 18.03 4.95
C PRO A 129 8.98 18.54 4.94
N SER A 130 9.25 19.67 5.60
CA SER A 130 10.56 20.33 5.58
C SER A 130 11.73 19.42 5.98
N LYS A 131 11.49 18.49 6.92
CA LYS A 131 12.48 17.50 7.38
C LYS A 131 12.89 16.45 6.33
N LEU A 132 12.12 16.31 5.25
CA LEU A 132 12.48 15.44 4.10
C LEU A 132 13.32 16.18 3.06
N LEU A 133 13.35 17.51 3.10
CA LEU A 133 14.06 18.29 2.10
C LEU A 133 15.57 18.21 2.33
N ASN A 134 16.31 18.00 1.25
CA ASN A 134 17.77 18.10 1.23
C ASN A 134 18.22 19.58 1.26
N GLY A 135 19.54 19.82 1.19
CA GLY A 135 20.11 21.17 1.20
C GLY A 135 19.68 22.08 0.04
N LYS A 136 19.04 21.55 -1.01
CA LYS A 136 18.46 22.32 -2.13
C LYS A 136 16.95 22.56 -1.97
N GLY A 137 16.34 22.16 -0.85
CA GLY A 137 14.90 22.25 -0.65
C GLY A 137 14.11 21.23 -1.49
N GLN A 138 14.69 20.05 -1.74
CA GLN A 138 14.13 19.04 -2.64
C GLN A 138 14.06 17.66 -1.99
N VAL A 139 13.14 16.83 -2.46
CA VAL A 139 13.06 15.40 -2.11
C VAL A 139 12.92 14.57 -3.39
N GLU A 140 13.70 13.49 -3.47
CA GLU A 140 13.59 12.51 -4.56
C GLU A 140 12.68 11.36 -4.14
N LEU A 141 11.79 10.96 -5.05
CA LEU A 141 10.82 9.89 -4.87
C LEU A 141 10.87 8.91 -6.04
N PHE A 142 10.38 7.70 -5.78
CA PHE A 142 10.13 6.66 -6.76
C PHE A 142 8.70 6.17 -6.59
N GLU A 143 8.02 5.89 -7.69
CA GLU A 143 6.71 5.25 -7.71
C GLU A 143 6.63 4.30 -8.91
N ASP A 144 5.93 3.17 -8.77
CA ASP A 144 5.73 2.22 -9.87
C ASP A 144 4.30 2.31 -10.40
N TRP A 145 4.18 2.53 -11.71
CA TRP A 145 2.93 2.37 -12.46
C TRP A 145 2.84 0.93 -12.97
N LEU A 146 1.79 0.23 -12.54
CA LEU A 146 1.51 -1.16 -12.86
C LEU A 146 0.41 -1.23 -13.92
N PHE A 147 0.78 -1.39 -15.18
CA PHE A 147 -0.14 -1.36 -16.31
C PHE A 147 -0.72 -2.73 -16.65
N ASN A 148 -2.03 -2.77 -16.86
CA ASN A 148 -2.74 -3.88 -17.48
C ASN A 148 -2.82 -3.71 -19.01
N ASP A 149 -3.28 -4.74 -19.71
CA ASP A 149 -3.40 -4.75 -21.18
C ASP A 149 -4.33 -3.65 -21.70
N ASN A 150 -5.33 -3.24 -20.91
CA ASN A 150 -6.25 -2.16 -21.24
C ASN A 150 -5.65 -0.75 -21.07
N GLY A 151 -4.34 -0.64 -20.79
CA GLY A 151 -3.62 0.63 -20.63
C GLY A 151 -3.89 1.36 -19.31
N LYS A 152 -4.74 0.80 -18.42
CA LYS A 152 -5.00 1.36 -17.09
C LYS A 152 -3.93 0.90 -16.10
N PHE A 153 -3.62 1.75 -15.13
CA PHE A 153 -2.59 1.47 -14.14
C PHE A 153 -3.10 1.45 -12.69
N GLN A 154 -2.35 0.77 -11.82
CA GLN A 154 -2.34 1.04 -10.39
C GLN A 154 -0.97 1.57 -9.97
N LEU A 155 -0.94 2.36 -8.90
CA LEU A 155 0.32 2.75 -8.28
C LEU A 155 0.70 1.71 -7.24
N ARG A 156 1.98 1.30 -7.19
CA ARG A 156 2.49 0.32 -6.22
C ARG A 156 2.07 0.64 -4.80
N THR A 157 2.13 1.91 -4.42
CA THR A 157 1.76 2.39 -3.08
C THR A 157 0.34 1.95 -2.64
N PHE A 158 -0.59 1.73 -3.58
CA PHE A 158 -1.95 1.24 -3.30
C PHE A 158 -2.31 -0.07 -3.98
N ALA A 159 -1.37 -0.66 -4.72
CA ALA A 159 -1.63 -1.91 -5.40
C ALA A 159 -1.76 -3.03 -4.38
N SER A 160 -2.77 -3.87 -4.56
CA SER A 160 -2.85 -5.13 -3.81
C SER A 160 -1.68 -6.03 -4.22
N PRO A 161 -1.21 -6.94 -3.34
CA PRO A 161 -0.25 -7.98 -3.72
C PRO A 161 -0.72 -8.68 -5.00
N GLN A 162 0.18 -8.86 -5.96
CA GLN A 162 -0.16 -9.49 -7.23
C GLN A 162 -0.64 -10.92 -6.96
N ALA A 163 -1.74 -11.34 -7.60
CA ALA A 163 -2.19 -12.71 -7.53
C ALA A 163 -1.04 -13.62 -8.02
N GLN A 164 -0.56 -14.49 -7.14
CA GLN A 164 0.40 -15.52 -7.52
C GLN A 164 -0.38 -16.58 -8.30
N THR A 165 0.06 -16.86 -9.52
CA THR A 165 -0.34 -18.11 -10.19
C THR A 165 0.25 -19.24 -9.35
N ILE A 166 -0.61 -19.91 -8.58
CA ILE A 166 -0.25 -21.19 -7.95
C ILE A 166 -0.53 -22.24 -9.03
N ASP A 167 0.53 -22.88 -9.50
CA ASP A 167 0.46 -24.05 -10.40
C ASP A 167 -0.17 -25.27 -9.69
#